data_AF-A0A8T5J8J6-F1
#
_entry.id   AF-A0A8T5J8J6-F1
#
_cell.length_a   1.000
_cell.length_b   1.000
_cell.length_c   1.000
_cell.angle_alpha   90.00
_cell.angle_beta   90.00
_cell.angle_gamma   90.00
#
_symmetry.space_group_name_H-M   'P 1'
#
loop_
_entity.id
_entity.type
_entity.pdbx_description
1 polymer ?
#
loop_
_entity_poly.entity_id
_entity_poly.type
_entity_poly.pdbx_seq_one_letter_code
_entity_poly.pdbx_strand_id
1 'polypeptide(L)'
;MEPFEGVDFYDIESLLTEEEIMIRDMVREWVDEEVLPKIEHACAEGVFPDEWRVALGEMGVLGAPLKGYGCPGLSYVAYGLICQE
;
A
#
# COMPACT_ATOMS: atom_id res chain seq x y z
N MET A 1 -0.16 -16.57 -7.32
CA MET A 1 -0.45 -16.67 -5.88
C MET A 1 -1.95 -16.49 -5.75
N GLU A 2 -2.64 -17.15 -4.81
CA GLU A 2 -4.05 -16.78 -4.59
C GLU A 2 -4.10 -15.38 -3.96
N PRO A 3 -5.06 -14.52 -4.34
CA PRO A 3 -5.20 -13.19 -3.76
C PRO A 3 -5.34 -13.27 -2.23
N PHE A 4 -4.75 -12.33 -1.52
CA PHE A 4 -4.94 -12.25 -0.08
C PHE A 4 -6.42 -11.98 0.26
N GLU A 5 -7.04 -12.90 1.02
CA GLU A 5 -8.38 -12.72 1.58
C GLU A 5 -8.28 -12.55 3.09
N GLY A 6 -8.45 -11.31 3.55
CA GLY A 6 -8.45 -10.97 4.96
C GLY A 6 -9.73 -11.42 5.67
N VAL A 7 -9.62 -11.74 6.95
CA VAL A 7 -10.79 -12.02 7.80
C VAL A 7 -11.32 -10.73 8.40
N ASP A 8 -12.59 -10.39 8.14
CA ASP A 8 -13.25 -9.22 8.71
C ASP A 8 -14.41 -9.62 9.64
N PHE A 9 -14.07 -10.01 10.86
CA PHE A 9 -15.07 -10.44 11.85
C PHE A 9 -15.92 -9.30 12.41
N TYR A 10 -15.47 -8.05 12.28
CA TYR A 10 -16.10 -6.86 12.87
C TYR A 10 -16.73 -5.93 11.84
N ASP A 11 -16.75 -6.33 10.56
CA ASP A 11 -17.29 -5.53 9.46
C ASP A 11 -16.61 -4.14 9.41
N ILE A 12 -15.29 -4.12 9.53
CA ILE A 12 -14.49 -2.89 9.43
C ILE A 12 -14.59 -2.30 8.03
N GLU A 13 -14.78 -3.13 7.00
CA GLU A 13 -14.98 -2.69 5.62
C GLU A 13 -16.10 -1.65 5.51
N SER A 14 -17.21 -1.85 6.23
CA SER A 14 -18.37 -0.95 6.17
C SER A 14 -18.14 0.43 6.80
N LEU A 15 -17.02 0.60 7.51
CA LEU A 15 -16.60 1.87 8.10
C LEU A 15 -15.69 2.69 7.18
N LEU A 16 -15.18 2.07 6.11
CA LEU A 16 -14.25 2.70 5.17
C LEU A 16 -15.00 3.41 4.03
N THR A 17 -14.41 4.49 3.54
CA THR A 17 -14.89 5.14 2.32
C THR A 17 -14.46 4.38 1.08
N GLU A 18 -15.15 4.59 -0.06
CA GLU A 18 -14.76 4.00 -1.35
C GLU A 18 -13.32 4.39 -1.76
N GLU A 19 -12.89 5.61 -1.44
CA GLU A 19 -11.52 6.07 -1.71
C GLU A 19 -10.49 5.32 -0.85
N GLU A 20 -10.78 5.10 0.43
CA GLU A 20 -9.90 4.34 1.35
C GLU A 20 -9.78 2.88 0.93
N ILE A 21 -10.90 2.26 0.53
CA ILE A 21 -10.93 0.88 0.00
C ILE A 21 -10.10 0.79 -1.27
N MET A 22 -10.32 1.70 -2.23
CA MET A 22 -9.58 1.73 -3.50
C MET A 22 -8.07 1.89 -3.28
N ILE A 23 -7.66 2.77 -2.36
CA ILE A 23 -6.24 2.98 -2.04
C ILE A 23 -5.63 1.72 -1.42
N ARG A 24 -6.32 1.08 -0.47
CA ARG A 24 -5.87 -0.17 0.14
C ARG A 24 -5.67 -1.26 -0.92
N ASP A 25 -6.68 -1.47 -1.76
CA ASP A 25 -6.65 -2.54 -2.76
C ASP A 25 -5.54 -2.32 -3.80
N MET A 26 -5.29 -1.07 -4.18
CA MET A 26 -4.17 -0.68 -5.05
C MET A 26 -2.81 -1.00 -4.42
N VAL A 27 -2.61 -0.74 -3.12
CA VAL A 27 -1.35 -1.08 -2.44
C VAL A 27 -1.21 -2.59 -2.28
N ARG A 28 -2.29 -3.30 -1.93
CA ARG A 28 -2.30 -4.76 -1.81
C ARG A 28 -1.89 -5.44 -3.12
N GLU A 29 -2.48 -5.01 -4.23
CA GLU A 29 -2.14 -5.54 -5.56
C GLU A 29 -0.65 -5.34 -5.87
N TRP A 30 -0.11 -4.16 -5.59
CA TRP A 30 1.32 -3.90 -5.76
C TRP A 30 2.19 -4.78 -4.84
N VAL A 31 1.80 -4.99 -3.58
CA VAL A 31 2.54 -5.87 -2.66
C VAL A 31 2.52 -7.31 -3.18
N ASP A 32 1.37 -7.81 -3.61
CA ASP A 32 1.20 -9.17 -4.13
C ASP A 32 2.02 -9.40 -5.42
N GLU A 33 2.04 -8.43 -6.33
CA GLU A 33 2.70 -8.56 -7.63
C GLU A 33 4.20 -8.24 -7.60
N GLU A 34 4.61 -7.20 -6.86
CA GLU A 34 5.97 -6.66 -6.93
C GLU A 34 6.83 -6.94 -5.69
N VAL A 35 6.22 -7.03 -4.51
CA VAL A 35 6.95 -7.17 -3.24
C VAL A 35 7.11 -8.64 -2.85
N LEU A 36 6.00 -9.37 -2.69
CA LEU A 36 6.02 -10.77 -2.23
C LEU A 36 6.94 -11.68 -3.05
N PRO A 37 7.01 -11.59 -4.39
CA PRO A 37 7.89 -12.46 -5.17
C PRO A 37 9.39 -12.17 -4.99
N LYS A 38 9.77 -10.99 -4.51
CA LYS A 38 11.16 -10.50 -4.49
C LYS A 38 11.70 -10.28 -3.06
N ILE A 39 10.84 -10.16 -2.06
CA ILE A 39 11.21 -9.75 -0.69
C ILE A 39 12.21 -10.68 -0.01
N GLU A 40 12.08 -12.00 -0.19
CA GLU A 40 13.01 -12.97 0.41
C GLU A 40 14.44 -12.76 -0.10
N HIS A 41 14.59 -12.60 -1.42
CA HIS A 41 15.89 -12.35 -2.04
C HIS A 41 16.46 -10.98 -1.67
N ALA A 42 15.63 -9.93 -1.74
CA ALA A 42 16.04 -8.58 -1.37
C ALA A 42 16.52 -8.52 0.09
N CYS A 43 15.82 -9.21 1.00
CA CYS A 43 16.22 -9.33 2.41
C CYS A 43 17.54 -10.09 2.57
N ALA A 44 17.70 -11.23 1.89
CA ALA A 44 18.92 -12.04 1.96
C ALA A 44 20.17 -11.28 1.47
N GLU A 45 20.02 -10.47 0.42
CA GLU A 45 21.12 -9.69 -0.17
C GLU A 45 21.30 -8.31 0.49
N GLY A 46 20.38 -7.89 1.36
CA GLY A 46 20.43 -6.58 2.02
C GLY A 46 20.27 -5.41 1.06
N VAL A 47 19.47 -5.57 0.01
CA VAL A 47 19.25 -4.55 -1.02
C VAL A 47 17.81 -4.03 -0.98
N PHE A 48 17.64 -2.79 -1.44
CA PHE A 48 16.33 -2.21 -1.72
C PHE A 48 16.20 -2.01 -3.24
N PRO A 49 15.32 -2.76 -3.93
CA PRO A 49 15.10 -2.64 -5.36
C PRO A 49 14.77 -1.20 -5.78
N ASP A 50 15.45 -0.68 -6.80
CA ASP A 50 15.25 0.70 -7.28
C ASP A 50 13.85 0.89 -7.87
N GLU A 51 13.29 -0.15 -8.49
CA GLU A 51 11.93 -0.16 -9.02
C GLU A 51 10.89 0.08 -7.91
N TRP A 52 11.10 -0.42 -6.70
CA TRP A 52 10.19 -0.17 -5.57
C TRP A 52 10.20 1.29 -5.15
N ARG A 53 11.38 1.94 -5.19
CA ARG A 53 11.50 3.35 -4.85
C ARG A 53 10.75 4.24 -5.84
N VAL A 54 10.79 3.89 -7.12
CA VAL A 54 10.05 4.60 -8.18
C VAL A 54 8.55 4.35 -8.02
N ALA A 55 8.13 3.09 -7.88
CA ALA A 55 6.72 2.72 -7.75
C ALA A 55 6.06 3.42 -6.55
N LEU A 56 6.68 3.42 -5.36
CA LEU A 56 6.16 4.11 -4.18
C LEU A 56 5.97 5.62 -4.40
N GLY A 57 6.82 6.24 -5.22
CA GLY A 57 6.67 7.64 -5.62
C GLY A 57 5.51 7.86 -6.59
N GLU A 58 5.39 7.00 -7.60
CA GLU A 58 4.34 7.08 -8.63
C GLU A 58 2.94 6.77 -8.07
N MET A 59 2.85 5.84 -7.11
CA MET A 59 1.61 5.51 -6.39
C MET A 59 1.14 6.62 -5.44
N GLY A 60 1.99 7.63 -5.17
CA GLY A 60 1.63 8.75 -4.31
C GLY A 60 1.51 8.41 -2.82
N VAL A 61 2.03 7.27 -2.37
CA VAL A 61 1.92 6.81 -0.98
C VAL A 61 2.90 7.55 -0.04
N LEU A 62 3.97 8.13 -0.60
CA LEU A 62 4.97 8.89 0.16
C LEU A 62 4.44 10.27 0.55
N GLY A 63 4.28 10.50 1.86
CA GLY A 63 3.71 11.75 2.37
C GLY A 63 2.20 11.87 2.09
N ALA A 64 1.51 10.74 1.88
CA ALA A 64 0.09 10.65 1.56
C ALA A 64 -0.83 11.67 2.28
N PRO A 65 -0.77 11.85 3.62
CA PRO A 65 -1.67 12.78 4.32
C PRO A 65 -1.29 14.27 4.19
N LEU A 66 -0.14 14.60 3.61
CA LEU A 66 0.32 15.98 3.46
C LEU A 66 -0.45 16.71 2.36
N LYS A 67 -0.77 17.98 2.61
CA LYS A 67 -1.39 18.88 1.62
C LYS A 67 -0.34 19.78 0.97
N GLY A 68 -0.40 19.92 -0.35
CA GLY A 68 0.59 20.67 -1.13
C GLY A 68 1.81 19.82 -1.49
N TYR A 69 2.87 20.46 -2.01
CA TYR A 69 4.15 19.80 -2.36
C TYR A 69 4.06 18.66 -3.40
N GLY A 70 2.94 18.51 -4.10
CA GLY A 70 2.67 17.37 -4.98
C GLY A 70 2.16 16.12 -4.26
N CYS A 71 1.85 16.21 -2.96
CA CYS A 71 1.28 15.13 -2.18
C CYS A 71 -0.26 15.09 -2.29
N PRO A 72 -0.88 13.90 -2.17
CA PRO A 72 -2.30 13.73 -2.48
C PRO A 72 -3.25 14.27 -1.40
N GLY A 73 -2.80 14.48 -0.16
CA GLY A 73 -3.63 15.02 0.92
C GLY A 73 -4.71 14.05 1.41
N LEU A 74 -4.40 12.76 1.43
CA LEU A 74 -5.28 11.66 1.82
C LEU A 74 -5.65 11.70 3.30
N SER A 75 -6.70 10.95 3.67
CA SER A 75 -7.09 10.79 5.07
C SER A 75 -6.00 10.02 5.85
N TYR A 76 -5.96 10.21 7.18
CA TYR A 76 -5.07 9.42 8.02
C TYR A 76 -5.47 7.94 8.09
N VAL A 77 -6.75 7.63 7.84
CA VAL A 77 -7.23 6.25 7.74
C VAL A 77 -6.67 5.61 6.47
N ALA A 78 -6.76 6.28 5.32
CA ALA A 78 -6.13 5.83 4.08
C ALA A 78 -4.62 5.61 4.26
N TYR A 79 -3.93 6.53 4.94
CA TYR A 79 -2.51 6.35 5.26
C TYR A 79 -2.24 5.13 6.15
N GLY A 80 -3.12 4.87 7.13
CA GLY A 80 -3.04 3.67 7.95
C GLY A 80 -3.21 2.39 7.13
N LEU A 81 -4.17 2.38 6.19
CA LEU A 81 -4.39 1.26 5.28
C LEU A 81 -3.17 1.02 4.36
N ILE A 82 -2.58 2.09 3.81
CA ILE A 82 -1.33 2.00 3.03
C ILE A 82 -0.22 1.31 3.83
N CYS A 83 -0.10 1.59 5.14
CA CYS A 83 0.92 0.97 5.98
C CYS A 83 0.56 -0.45 6.45
N GLN A 84 -0.70 -0.82 6.37
CA GLN A 84 -1.18 -2.15 6.77
C GLN A 84 -0.87 -3.19 5.69
N GLU A 85 -1.07 -2.82 4.43
CA GLU A 85 -0.73 -3.62 3.25
C GLU A 85 0.79 -3.68 3.05
#